data_AF-A0A356QSB0-F1
#
_entry.id   AF-A0A356QSB0-F1
#
_cell.length_a   1.000
_cell.length_b   1.000
_cell.length_c   1.000
_cell.angle_alpha   90.00
_cell.angle_beta   90.00
_cell.angle_gamma   90.00
#
_symmetry.space_group_name_H-M   'P 1'
#
loop_
_entity.id
_entity.type
_entity.pdbx_description
1 polymer ?
#
loop_
_entity_poly.entity_id
_entity_poly.type
_entity_poly.pdbx_seq_one_letter_code
_entity_poly.pdbx_strand_id
1 'polypeptide(L)'
;MPQTIQLLVLDVDGTVTDSRHEVTAAAKQAVHKAQAAGIRVMLATGRRYRDVLPVATELGLVGPVVTASGALVKMPVQHETLFRSGFHEATLSQVLECVIGFGHEPVLYTDSFNEGFDFYCRTLVARDKTGELTGFGEYLQKNKQLARVMATLCESPPADAFSGFVMGNVREMEALEFALNSRFPDMVSVHTIRSP
;
A
#
# COMPACT_ATOMS: atom_id res chain seq x y z
N MET A 1 -30.45 6.00 -25.16
CA MET A 1 -30.55 4.72 -24.42
C MET A 1 -30.14 4.98 -22.98
N PRO A 2 -30.76 4.36 -21.97
CA PRO A 2 -30.30 4.50 -20.60
C PRO A 2 -28.85 4.01 -20.53
N GLN A 3 -28.01 4.77 -19.86
CA GLN A 3 -26.59 4.47 -19.76
C GLN A 3 -26.38 3.34 -18.75
N THR A 4 -26.01 2.15 -19.25
CA THR A 4 -25.95 0.93 -18.45
C THR A 4 -24.78 0.92 -17.45
N ILE A 5 -23.70 1.63 -17.76
CA ILE A 5 -22.51 1.72 -16.90
C ILE A 5 -22.51 3.06 -16.17
N GLN A 6 -22.47 3.02 -14.84
CA GLN A 6 -22.46 4.22 -13.99
C GLN A 6 -21.11 4.49 -13.32
N LEU A 7 -20.25 3.47 -13.22
CA LEU A 7 -18.95 3.53 -12.55
C LEU A 7 -17.93 2.68 -13.32
N LEU A 8 -16.76 3.27 -13.56
CA LEU A 8 -15.57 2.60 -14.07
C LEU A 8 -14.48 2.69 -13.00
N VAL A 9 -13.97 1.53 -12.57
CA VAL A 9 -12.86 1.42 -11.62
C VAL A 9 -11.64 0.91 -12.37
N LEU A 10 -10.54 1.63 -12.27
CA LEU A 10 -9.29 1.32 -12.98
C LEU A 10 -8.18 1.00 -12.00
N ASP A 11 -7.41 -0.04 -12.30
CA ASP A 11 -6.10 -0.22 -11.70
C ASP A 11 -5.11 0.83 -12.23
N VAL A 12 -3.96 0.97 -11.58
CA VAL A 12 -2.92 1.93 -11.93
C VAL A 12 -1.83 1.28 -12.77
N ASP A 13 -1.02 0.42 -12.15
CA ASP A 13 0.19 -0.15 -12.76
C ASP A 13 -0.15 -1.11 -13.90
N GLY A 14 0.41 -0.88 -15.09
CA GLY A 14 0.11 -1.68 -16.28
C GLY A 14 -1.30 -1.47 -16.86
N THR A 15 -2.09 -0.56 -16.27
CA THR A 15 -3.46 -0.24 -16.70
C THR A 15 -3.56 1.19 -17.20
N VAL A 16 -3.42 2.19 -16.31
CA VAL A 16 -3.41 3.61 -16.71
C VAL A 16 -1.98 4.14 -16.89
N THR A 17 -1.00 3.49 -16.27
CA THR A 17 0.43 3.83 -16.41
C THR A 17 1.21 2.81 -17.22
N ASP A 18 2.25 3.28 -17.91
CA ASP A 18 3.22 2.43 -18.62
C ASP A 18 4.30 1.84 -17.68
N SER A 19 5.30 1.16 -18.26
CA SER A 19 6.44 0.59 -17.51
C SER A 19 7.39 1.63 -16.91
N ARG A 20 7.22 2.91 -17.24
CA ARG A 20 7.92 4.04 -16.63
C ARG A 20 7.07 4.70 -15.54
N HIS A 21 5.94 4.08 -15.19
CA HIS A 21 4.94 4.57 -14.24
C HIS A 21 4.33 5.93 -14.64
N GLU A 22 4.33 6.27 -15.94
CA GLU A 22 3.74 7.51 -16.47
C GLU A 22 2.31 7.26 -16.96
N VAL A 23 1.38 8.20 -16.68
CA VAL A 23 0.00 8.08 -17.18
C VAL A 23 -0.02 8.24 -18.70
N THR A 24 -0.55 7.23 -19.39
CA THR A 24 -0.54 7.20 -20.85
C THR A 24 -1.55 8.19 -21.45
N ALA A 25 -1.23 8.73 -22.63
CA ALA A 25 -2.17 9.58 -23.38
C ALA A 25 -3.47 8.84 -23.73
N ALA A 26 -3.37 7.54 -24.03
CA ALA A 26 -4.53 6.69 -24.29
C ALA A 26 -5.44 6.57 -23.06
N ALA A 27 -4.87 6.33 -21.86
CA ALA A 27 -5.63 6.26 -20.62
C ALA A 27 -6.34 7.60 -20.31
N LYS A 28 -5.63 8.74 -20.43
CA LYS A 28 -6.23 10.08 -20.26
C LYS A 28 -7.44 10.27 -21.18
N GLN A 29 -7.28 9.94 -22.46
CA GLN A 29 -8.36 10.11 -23.43
C GLN A 29 -9.55 9.20 -23.14
N ALA A 30 -9.30 7.96 -22.71
CA ALA A 30 -10.35 7.01 -22.32
C ALA A 30 -11.12 7.46 -21.08
N VAL A 31 -10.41 7.92 -20.04
CA VAL A 31 -11.01 8.46 -18.81
C VAL A 31 -11.87 9.68 -19.13
N HIS A 32 -11.35 10.63 -19.92
CA HIS A 32 -12.11 11.80 -20.33
C HIS A 32 -13.38 11.43 -21.11
N LYS A 33 -13.30 10.47 -22.04
CA LYS A 33 -14.47 9.98 -22.79
C LYS A 33 -15.52 9.36 -21.86
N ALA A 34 -15.10 8.59 -20.86
CA ALA A 34 -16.02 8.00 -19.88
C ALA A 34 -16.71 9.08 -19.03
N GLN A 35 -15.94 10.05 -18.53
CA GLN A 35 -16.47 11.19 -17.75
C GLN A 35 -17.43 12.05 -18.59
N ALA A 36 -17.09 12.36 -19.85
CA ALA A 36 -17.94 13.13 -20.76
C ALA A 36 -19.25 12.40 -21.10
N ALA A 37 -19.25 11.07 -21.03
CA ALA A 37 -20.46 10.29 -21.15
C ALA A 37 -21.32 10.35 -19.87
N GLY A 38 -20.82 10.83 -18.72
CA GLY A 38 -21.51 10.79 -17.43
C GLY A 38 -21.16 9.56 -16.57
N ILE A 39 -20.15 8.79 -16.95
CA ILE A 39 -19.65 7.65 -16.16
C ILE A 39 -18.69 8.19 -15.10
N ARG A 40 -18.91 7.83 -13.83
CA ARG A 40 -17.94 8.13 -12.78
C ARG A 40 -16.72 7.25 -12.95
N VAL A 41 -15.53 7.81 -12.77
CA VAL A 41 -14.27 7.08 -12.88
C VAL A 41 -13.51 7.18 -11.56
N MET A 42 -12.95 6.07 -11.08
CA MET A 42 -12.14 6.01 -9.86
C MET A 42 -10.97 5.05 -10.02
N LEU A 43 -9.97 5.17 -9.14
CA LEU A 43 -8.81 4.28 -9.09
C LEU A 43 -8.94 3.27 -7.95
N ALA A 44 -8.45 2.05 -8.20
CA ALA A 44 -8.25 1.02 -7.18
C ALA A 44 -6.88 0.35 -7.38
N THR A 45 -5.98 0.45 -6.40
CA THR A 45 -4.57 0.04 -6.57
C THR A 45 -3.94 -0.48 -5.28
N GLY A 46 -2.87 -1.27 -5.44
CA GLY A 46 -1.96 -1.66 -4.35
C GLY A 46 -1.08 -0.53 -3.83
N ARG A 47 -0.95 0.59 -4.58
CA ARG A 47 -0.11 1.73 -4.18
C ARG A 47 -0.58 2.37 -2.86
N ARG A 48 0.35 3.02 -2.15
CA ARG A 48 0.03 3.87 -1.00
C ARG A 48 -0.77 5.09 -1.48
N TYR A 49 -1.56 5.67 -0.58
CA TYR A 49 -2.37 6.85 -0.90
C TYR A 49 -1.56 8.01 -1.47
N ARG A 50 -0.40 8.32 -0.87
CA ARG A 50 0.50 9.37 -1.35
C ARG A 50 0.96 9.15 -2.80
N ASP A 51 1.19 7.90 -3.19
CA ASP A 51 1.72 7.53 -4.50
C ASP A 51 0.65 7.50 -5.60
N VAL A 52 -0.65 7.48 -5.25
CA VAL A 52 -1.75 7.52 -6.22
C VAL A 52 -2.21 8.95 -6.53
N LEU A 53 -1.96 9.92 -5.64
CA LEU A 53 -2.43 11.31 -5.80
C LEU A 53 -1.98 11.96 -7.11
N PRO A 54 -0.71 11.82 -7.58
CA PRO A 54 -0.29 12.38 -8.86
C PRO A 54 -1.07 11.79 -10.04
N VAL A 55 -1.32 10.48 -10.02
CA VAL A 55 -2.07 9.77 -11.07
C VAL A 55 -3.53 10.23 -11.10
N ALA A 56 -4.18 10.31 -9.93
CA ALA A 56 -5.56 10.78 -9.83
C ALA A 56 -5.70 12.22 -10.35
N THR A 57 -4.75 13.08 -9.99
CA THR A 57 -4.70 14.49 -10.44
C THR A 57 -4.53 14.57 -11.95
N GLU A 58 -3.58 13.82 -12.51
CA GLU A 58 -3.27 13.81 -13.94
C GLU A 58 -4.42 13.26 -14.81
N LEU A 59 -5.24 12.36 -14.26
CA LEU A 59 -6.46 11.85 -14.89
C LEU A 59 -7.69 12.72 -14.63
N GLY A 60 -7.59 13.81 -13.86
CA GLY A 60 -8.71 14.69 -13.54
C GLY A 60 -9.79 13.99 -12.68
N LEU A 61 -9.38 13.09 -11.79
CA LEU A 61 -10.27 12.33 -10.93
C LEU A 61 -10.48 13.04 -9.60
N VAL A 62 -11.74 13.29 -9.25
CA VAL A 62 -12.15 14.00 -8.02
C VAL A 62 -12.89 13.11 -7.03
N GLY A 63 -13.19 11.86 -7.42
CA GLY A 63 -13.87 10.89 -6.57
C GLY A 63 -12.92 10.15 -5.62
N PRO A 64 -13.45 9.25 -4.78
CA PRO A 64 -12.65 8.41 -3.89
C PRO A 64 -11.61 7.58 -4.65
N VAL A 65 -10.48 7.31 -4.00
CA VAL A 65 -9.47 6.35 -4.46
C VAL A 65 -9.35 5.19 -3.48
N VAL A 66 -9.29 3.98 -4.02
CA VAL A 66 -9.04 2.75 -3.25
C VAL A 66 -7.54 2.44 -3.35
N THR A 67 -6.90 2.29 -2.20
CA THR A 67 -5.43 2.20 -2.09
C THR A 67 -5.03 1.09 -1.13
N ALA A 68 -3.74 0.77 -1.07
CA ALA A 68 -3.19 -0.29 -0.22
C ALA A 68 -3.97 -1.62 -0.37
N SER A 69 -4.23 -2.01 -1.62
CA SER A 69 -4.96 -3.23 -1.97
C SER A 69 -6.36 -3.32 -1.38
N GLY A 70 -7.03 -2.18 -1.21
CA GLY A 70 -8.38 -2.10 -0.64
C GLY A 70 -8.43 -1.72 0.84
N ALA A 71 -7.27 -1.66 1.51
CA ALA A 71 -7.18 -1.40 2.94
C ALA A 71 -7.48 0.07 3.32
N LEU A 72 -7.44 1.00 2.35
CA LEU A 72 -7.67 2.42 2.60
C LEU A 72 -8.42 3.08 1.43
N VAL A 73 -9.53 3.77 1.73
CA VAL A 73 -10.31 4.57 0.78
C VAL A 73 -10.38 6.02 1.26
N LYS A 74 -9.91 6.94 0.41
CA LYS A 74 -9.83 8.37 0.75
C LYS A 74 -10.34 9.27 -0.37
N MET A 75 -10.80 10.45 0.02
CA MET A 75 -11.05 11.56 -0.91
C MET A 75 -9.74 12.30 -1.21
N PRO A 76 -9.29 12.37 -2.48
CA PRO A 76 -8.04 13.05 -2.85
C PRO A 76 -7.97 14.54 -2.54
N VAL A 77 -9.12 15.23 -2.53
CA VAL A 77 -9.18 16.70 -2.39
C VAL A 77 -9.03 17.15 -0.93
N GLN A 78 -9.79 16.54 0.00
CA GLN A 78 -9.74 16.90 1.43
C GLN A 78 -8.85 15.96 2.25
N HIS A 79 -8.32 14.90 1.65
CA HIS A 79 -7.61 13.82 2.33
C HIS A 79 -8.44 13.15 3.44
N GLU A 80 -9.77 13.22 3.32
CA GLU A 80 -10.71 12.56 4.22
C GLU A 80 -10.69 11.05 4.01
N THR A 81 -10.75 10.31 5.11
CA THR A 81 -10.80 8.86 5.11
C THR A 81 -12.22 8.36 5.18
N LEU A 82 -12.65 7.71 4.10
CA LEU A 82 -14.00 7.15 3.99
C LEU A 82 -14.04 5.71 4.52
N PHE A 83 -12.94 4.98 4.35
CA PHE A 83 -12.79 3.63 4.87
C PHE A 83 -11.31 3.35 5.17
N ARG A 84 -11.08 2.60 6.24
CA ARG A 84 -9.78 2.05 6.60
C ARG A 84 -10.01 0.68 7.23
N SER A 85 -9.29 -0.34 6.78
CA SER A 85 -9.30 -1.64 7.44
C SER A 85 -8.67 -1.54 8.82
N GLY A 86 -8.99 -2.50 9.68
CA GLY A 86 -8.33 -2.67 10.96
C GLY A 86 -7.93 -4.13 11.12
N PHE A 87 -6.89 -4.36 11.92
CA PHE A 87 -6.61 -5.70 12.41
C PHE A 87 -7.54 -6.03 13.57
N HIS A 88 -7.98 -7.29 13.66
CA HIS A 88 -8.66 -7.77 14.85
C HIS A 88 -7.72 -7.73 16.06
N GLU A 89 -8.29 -7.65 17.27
CA GLU A 89 -7.55 -7.66 18.53
C GLU A 89 -6.56 -8.83 18.58
N ALA A 90 -5.34 -8.58 19.06
CA ALA A 90 -4.20 -9.50 19.08
C ALA A 90 -3.67 -10.02 17.72
N THR A 91 -4.41 -9.89 16.62
CA THR A 91 -4.00 -10.43 15.31
C THR A 91 -2.73 -9.76 14.81
N LEU A 92 -2.68 -8.42 14.88
CA LEU A 92 -1.49 -7.67 14.47
C LEU A 92 -0.26 -8.09 15.29
N SER A 93 -0.38 -8.19 16.62
CA SER A 93 0.71 -8.62 17.49
C SER A 93 1.21 -10.02 17.11
N GLN A 94 0.32 -10.98 16.87
CA GLN A 94 0.70 -12.35 16.49
C GLN A 94 1.32 -12.41 15.09
N VAL A 95 0.87 -11.57 14.15
CA VAL A 95 1.49 -11.42 12.82
C VAL A 95 2.90 -10.86 12.96
N LEU A 96 3.08 -9.81 13.76
CA LEU A 96 4.39 -9.21 14.02
C LEU A 96 5.35 -10.21 14.68
N GLU A 97 4.89 -10.99 15.67
CA GLU A 97 5.66 -12.08 16.26
C GLU A 97 6.08 -13.12 15.22
N CYS A 98 5.18 -13.48 14.30
CA CYS A 98 5.49 -14.41 13.21
C CYS A 98 6.57 -13.83 12.27
N VAL A 99 6.44 -12.56 11.86
CA VAL A 99 7.40 -11.87 11.00
C VAL A 99 8.79 -11.80 11.66
N ILE A 100 8.86 -11.42 12.94
CA ILE A 100 10.10 -11.38 13.72
C ILE A 100 10.69 -12.79 13.89
N GLY A 101 9.86 -13.80 14.11
CA GLY A 101 10.29 -15.19 14.22
C GLY A 101 10.92 -15.75 12.94
N PHE A 102 10.54 -15.20 11.78
CA PHE A 102 11.19 -15.48 10.49
C PHE A 102 12.46 -14.65 10.25
N GLY A 103 12.82 -13.75 11.18
CA GLY A 103 14.02 -12.92 11.07
C GLY A 103 13.86 -11.69 10.18
N HIS A 104 12.63 -11.24 9.93
CA HIS A 104 12.35 -10.07 9.12
C HIS A 104 11.84 -8.89 9.93
N GLU A 105 12.08 -7.69 9.43
CA GLU A 105 11.60 -6.45 10.03
C GLU A 105 10.29 -6.01 9.35
N PRO A 106 9.20 -5.80 10.12
CA PRO A 106 7.95 -5.32 9.58
C PRO A 106 7.96 -3.80 9.35
N VAL A 107 7.20 -3.36 8.35
CA VAL A 107 6.76 -1.97 8.20
C VAL A 107 5.26 -1.93 8.33
N LEU A 108 4.76 -1.01 9.17
CA LEU A 108 3.32 -0.83 9.39
C LEU A 108 2.85 0.52 8.84
N TYR A 109 1.82 0.49 8.01
CA TYR A 109 1.14 1.66 7.49
C TYR A 109 0.06 2.15 8.46
N THR A 110 0.08 3.45 8.72
CA THR A 110 -0.99 4.18 9.39
C THR A 110 -1.51 5.25 8.44
N ASP A 111 -2.74 5.71 8.67
CA ASP A 111 -3.30 6.77 7.84
C ASP A 111 -2.84 8.13 8.35
N SER A 112 -1.56 8.41 8.15
CA SER A 112 -0.86 9.56 8.72
C SER A 112 -0.47 10.63 7.70
N PHE A 113 -1.21 10.65 6.58
CA PHE A 113 -0.93 11.53 5.45
C PHE A 113 -0.87 13.02 5.86
N ASN A 114 -1.82 13.46 6.68
CA ASN A 114 -1.94 14.84 7.15
C ASN A 114 -0.84 15.21 8.16
N GLU A 115 -0.30 14.21 8.87
CA GLU A 115 0.82 14.32 9.80
C GLU A 115 2.19 14.27 9.07
N GLY A 116 2.18 14.06 7.75
CA GLY A 116 3.37 14.13 6.91
C GLY A 116 4.23 12.86 6.86
N PHE A 117 3.73 11.71 7.31
CA PHE A 117 4.43 10.42 7.23
C PHE A 117 3.47 9.30 6.83
N ASP A 118 3.98 8.13 6.45
CA ASP A 118 3.17 7.02 5.93
C ASP A 118 3.30 5.73 6.74
N PHE A 119 4.44 5.51 7.42
CA PHE A 119 4.67 4.23 8.07
C PHE A 119 5.57 4.30 9.31
N TYR A 120 5.46 3.25 10.12
CA TYR A 120 6.34 2.95 11.22
C TYR A 120 7.29 1.82 10.87
N CYS A 121 8.53 1.91 11.37
CA CYS A 121 9.53 0.86 11.31
C CYS A 121 10.36 0.83 12.60
N ARG A 122 11.01 -0.29 12.89
CA ARG A 122 11.89 -0.41 14.09
C ARG A 122 13.25 0.24 13.90
N THR A 123 13.69 0.37 12.65
CA THR A 123 15.02 0.88 12.27
C THR A 123 14.97 1.53 10.89
N LEU A 124 15.88 2.47 10.62
CA LEU A 124 16.15 3.03 9.29
C LEU A 124 17.37 2.40 8.60
N VAL A 125 17.98 1.40 9.25
CA VAL A 125 19.18 0.73 8.79
C VAL A 125 18.92 -0.77 8.78
N ALA A 126 19.02 -1.36 7.60
CA ALA A 126 19.02 -2.81 7.40
C ALA A 126 20.17 -3.16 6.44
N ARG A 127 21.06 -4.03 6.91
CA ARG A 127 22.27 -4.45 6.20
C ARG A 127 22.38 -5.96 6.21
N ASP A 128 23.00 -6.51 5.17
CA ASP A 128 23.30 -7.93 5.10
C ASP A 128 24.54 -8.30 5.95
N LYS A 129 24.98 -9.56 5.87
CA LYS A 129 26.14 -10.06 6.62
C LYS A 129 27.48 -9.45 6.17
N THR A 130 27.54 -8.88 4.96
CA THR A 130 28.73 -8.23 4.40
C THR A 130 28.77 -6.74 4.76
N GLY A 131 27.68 -6.19 5.29
CA GLY A 131 27.53 -4.79 5.65
C GLY A 131 26.90 -3.92 4.56
N GLU A 132 26.51 -4.50 3.42
CA GLU A 132 25.81 -3.82 2.35
C GLU A 132 24.33 -3.59 2.69
N LEU A 133 23.70 -2.56 2.12
CA LEU A 133 22.26 -2.34 2.32
C LEU A 133 21.48 -3.49 1.68
N THR A 134 20.51 -4.03 2.41
CA THR A 134 19.52 -4.93 1.80
C THR A 134 18.54 -4.12 0.97
N GLY A 135 17.75 -4.78 0.09
CA GLY A 135 16.64 -4.10 -0.60
C GLY A 135 15.67 -3.41 0.37
N PHE A 136 15.47 -3.98 1.56
CA PHE A 136 14.73 -3.34 2.64
C PHE A 136 15.44 -2.07 3.17
N GLY A 137 16.76 -2.13 3.35
CA GLY A 137 17.57 -0.96 3.72
C GLY A 137 17.51 0.16 2.68
N GLU A 138 17.56 -0.17 1.39
CA GLU A 138 17.40 0.79 0.30
C GLU A 138 16.01 1.43 0.31
N TYR A 139 14.95 0.64 0.49
CA TYR A 139 13.58 1.14 0.66
C TYR A 139 13.50 2.16 1.80
N LEU A 140 14.05 1.82 2.97
CA LEU A 140 14.04 2.69 4.15
C LEU A 140 14.78 4.00 3.88
N GLN A 141 15.95 3.95 3.24
CA GLN A 141 16.71 5.16 2.90
C GLN A 141 15.96 6.07 1.93
N LYS A 142 15.33 5.49 0.89
CA LYS A 142 14.54 6.24 -0.10
C LYS A 142 13.28 6.88 0.50
N ASN A 143 12.71 6.25 1.53
CA ASN A 143 11.44 6.66 2.13
C ASN A 143 11.59 7.23 3.56
N LYS A 144 12.80 7.53 4.03
CA LYS A 144 13.07 7.92 5.43
C LYS A 144 12.27 9.12 5.92
N GLN A 145 11.94 10.06 5.04
CA GLN A 145 11.11 11.22 5.33
C GLN A 145 9.65 10.88 5.64
N LEU A 146 9.20 9.69 5.20
CA LEU A 146 7.85 9.18 5.42
C LEU A 146 7.80 8.17 6.58
N ALA A 147 8.92 7.95 7.27
CA ALA A 147 9.05 6.94 8.31
C ALA A 147 8.99 7.56 9.72
N ARG A 148 8.36 6.85 10.65
CA ARG A 148 8.49 7.04 12.09
C ARG A 148 9.20 5.83 12.70
N VAL A 149 10.33 6.08 13.34
CA VAL A 149 11.09 5.02 14.00
C VAL A 149 10.49 4.74 15.37
N MET A 150 10.11 3.49 15.62
CA MET A 150 9.56 3.03 16.88
C MET A 150 10.22 1.70 17.22
N ALA A 151 11.19 1.70 18.14
CA ALA A 151 11.91 0.49 18.53
C ALA A 151 10.96 -0.58 19.11
N THR A 152 9.90 -0.13 19.79
CA THR A 152 8.86 -0.94 20.44
C THR A 152 7.68 -1.28 19.51
N LEU A 153 7.87 -1.23 18.18
CA LEU A 153 6.79 -1.39 17.20
C LEU A 153 6.06 -2.74 17.35
N CYS A 154 6.79 -3.80 17.71
CA CYS A 154 6.22 -5.14 17.83
C CYS A 154 5.54 -5.37 19.18
N GLU A 155 6.00 -4.68 20.22
CA GLU A 155 5.49 -4.75 21.59
C GLU A 155 4.25 -3.88 21.76
N SER A 156 4.16 -2.77 21.03
CA SER A 156 3.05 -1.81 21.13
C SER A 156 2.79 -1.16 19.78
N PRO A 157 2.25 -1.90 18.79
CA PRO A 157 1.98 -1.34 17.48
C PRO A 157 0.94 -0.20 17.54
N PRO A 158 0.98 0.77 16.62
CA PRO A 158 -0.06 1.79 16.51
C PRO A 158 -1.44 1.17 16.36
N ALA A 159 -2.40 1.61 17.18
CA ALA A 159 -3.76 1.07 17.19
C ALA A 159 -4.52 1.33 15.86
N ASP A 160 -4.05 2.28 15.07
CA ASP A 160 -4.62 2.69 13.80
C ASP A 160 -3.85 2.12 12.59
N ALA A 161 -2.92 1.19 12.82
CA ALA A 161 -2.26 0.44 11.75
C ALA A 161 -3.31 -0.37 10.97
N PHE A 162 -3.28 -0.24 9.65
CA PHE A 162 -4.31 -0.82 8.77
C PHE A 162 -3.75 -1.79 7.73
N SER A 163 -2.43 -1.71 7.48
CA SER A 163 -1.71 -2.54 6.52
C SER A 163 -0.23 -2.52 6.87
N GLY A 164 0.56 -3.32 6.17
CA GLY A 164 2.00 -3.36 6.33
C GLY A 164 2.64 -4.22 5.26
N PHE A 165 3.97 -4.25 5.24
CA PHE A 165 4.69 -5.17 4.38
C PHE A 165 5.98 -5.64 5.04
N VAL A 166 6.52 -6.70 4.47
CA VAL A 166 7.82 -7.27 4.79
C VAL A 166 8.59 -7.39 3.49
N MET A 167 9.90 -7.20 3.55
CA MET A 167 10.76 -7.31 2.37
C MET A 167 11.95 -8.21 2.69
N GLY A 168 12.19 -9.17 1.79
CA GLY A 168 13.26 -10.15 1.87
C GLY A 168 13.44 -10.85 0.53
N ASN A 169 14.22 -11.93 0.49
CA ASN A 169 14.37 -12.67 -0.76
C ASN A 169 13.11 -13.48 -1.10
N VAL A 170 12.99 -13.89 -2.37
CA VAL A 170 11.77 -14.57 -2.88
C VAL A 170 11.41 -15.81 -2.06
N ARG A 171 12.39 -16.66 -1.73
CA ARG A 171 12.13 -17.91 -0.99
C ARG A 171 11.68 -17.63 0.43
N GLU A 172 12.27 -16.65 1.09
CA GLU A 172 11.90 -16.21 2.43
C GLU A 172 10.47 -15.66 2.47
N MET A 173 10.12 -14.80 1.51
CA MET A 173 8.78 -14.22 1.43
C MET A 173 7.71 -15.26 1.09
N GLU A 174 8.00 -16.21 0.18
CA GLU A 174 7.08 -17.34 -0.11
C GLU A 174 6.85 -18.22 1.13
N ALA A 175 7.90 -18.49 1.93
CA ALA A 175 7.78 -19.24 3.17
C ALA A 175 6.98 -18.47 4.24
N LEU A 176 7.22 -17.17 4.37
CA LEU A 176 6.49 -16.31 5.31
C LEU A 176 5.02 -16.17 4.92
N GLU A 177 4.71 -15.96 3.63
CA GLU A 177 3.34 -15.92 3.12
C GLU A 177 2.59 -17.21 3.42
N PHE A 178 3.21 -18.37 3.17
CA PHE A 178 2.62 -19.67 3.52
C PHE A 178 2.33 -19.78 5.02
N ALA A 179 3.27 -19.37 5.88
CA ALA A 179 3.11 -19.43 7.32
C ALA A 179 1.99 -18.50 7.83
N LEU A 180 1.92 -17.27 7.30
CA LEU A 180 0.88 -16.31 7.65
C LEU A 180 -0.50 -16.79 7.21
N ASN A 181 -0.65 -17.24 5.96
CA ASN A 181 -1.92 -17.77 5.45
C ASN A 181 -2.38 -19.02 6.21
N SER A 182 -1.44 -19.87 6.64
CA SER A 182 -1.76 -21.07 7.42
C SER A 182 -2.18 -20.75 8.86
N ARG A 183 -1.56 -19.74 9.49
CA ARG A 183 -1.79 -19.40 10.90
C ARG A 183 -2.98 -18.44 11.07
N PHE A 184 -3.26 -17.61 10.08
CA PHE A 184 -4.26 -16.54 10.14
C PHE A 184 -5.25 -16.61 8.95
N PRO A 185 -5.87 -17.77 8.67
CA PRO A 185 -6.78 -17.92 7.56
C PRO A 185 -7.96 -16.95 7.71
N ASP A 186 -8.31 -16.25 6.63
CA ASP A 186 -9.40 -15.26 6.57
C ASP A 186 -9.26 -14.05 7.53
N MET A 187 -8.17 -13.96 8.31
CA MET A 187 -7.91 -12.87 9.25
C MET A 187 -7.02 -11.78 8.66
N VAL A 188 -6.13 -12.14 7.72
CA VAL A 188 -5.24 -11.23 6.99
C VAL A 188 -5.22 -11.60 5.51
N SER A 189 -5.14 -10.59 4.66
CA SER A 189 -4.85 -10.78 3.23
C SER A 189 -3.36 -10.59 3.01
N VAL A 190 -2.68 -11.64 2.53
CA VAL A 190 -1.24 -11.62 2.26
C VAL A 190 -1.02 -11.82 0.76
N HIS A 191 -0.10 -11.04 0.20
CA HIS A 191 0.30 -11.14 -1.19
C HIS A 191 1.82 -10.93 -1.31
N THR A 192 2.53 -11.89 -1.88
CA THR A 192 3.95 -11.69 -2.25
C THR A 192 4.06 -11.04 -3.62
N ILE A 193 4.59 -9.82 -3.66
CA ILE A 193 4.87 -9.09 -4.90
C ILE A 193 6.37 -9.17 -5.20
N ARG A 194 6.71 -9.52 -6.43
CA ARG A 194 8.09 -9.54 -6.91
C ARG A 194 8.44 -8.16 -7.46
N SER A 195 9.31 -7.44 -6.75
CA SER A 195 9.95 -6.26 -7.33
C SER A 195 10.90 -6.72 -8.44
N PRO A 196 10.93 -6.05 -9.61
CA PRO A 196 11.99 -6.24 -10.59
C PRO A 196 13.38 -5.92 -10.01
#